data_AF-A0A060BWD9-F1
#
_entry.id   AF-A0A060BWD9-F1
#
_cell.length_a   1.000
_cell.length_b   1.000
_cell.length_c   1.000
_cell.angle_alpha   90.00
_cell.angle_beta   90.00
_cell.angle_gamma   90.00
#
_symmetry.space_group_name_H-M   'P 1'
#
loop_
_entity.id
_entity.type
_entity.pdbx_description
1 polymer ?
#
loop_
_entity_poly.entity_id
_entity_poly.type
_entity_poly.pdbx_seq_one_letter_code
_entity_poly.pdbx_strand_id
1 'polypeptide(L)'
;SALYLVDLDRFRDLAAGDTLRSIYQALAQDPNSLANLDQDLPNYAQHRVPIHSLDPAWLWCETWCGNASRPQAKTIDLCNNPHTKEPKLEGARRIIGEWSALNDEVERFADEVERAHRLRDPDDQRRAI
;
A
#
# COMPACT_ATOMS: atom_id res chain seq x y z
N SER A 1 -1.86 -6.44 -3.83
CA SER A 1 -0.78 -5.95 -4.72
C SER A 1 -0.15 -4.71 -4.10
N ALA A 2 1.12 -4.78 -3.68
CA ALA A 2 1.73 -3.73 -2.85
C ALA A 2 2.38 -2.59 -3.66
N LEU A 3 3.01 -2.88 -4.80
CA LEU A 3 3.70 -1.89 -5.64
C LEU A 3 3.64 -2.31 -7.10
N TYR A 4 3.31 -1.37 -8.00
CA TYR A 4 3.34 -1.57 -9.45
C TYR A 4 3.39 -0.22 -10.18
N LEU A 5 3.77 -0.26 -11.46
CA LEU A 5 3.72 0.89 -12.37
C LEU A 5 2.69 0.63 -13.46
N VAL A 6 1.95 1.66 -13.85
CA VAL A 6 1.06 1.61 -15.01
C VAL A 6 1.48 2.68 -16.00
N ASP A 7 1.92 2.27 -17.19
CA ASP A 7 2.00 3.16 -18.35
C ASP A 7 0.58 3.39 -18.85
N LEU A 8 0.00 4.54 -18.50
CA LEU A 8 -1.39 4.84 -18.79
C LEU A 8 -1.69 4.98 -20.28
N ASP A 9 -0.74 5.47 -21.08
CA ASP A 9 -0.96 5.65 -22.51
C ASP A 9 -0.95 4.29 -23.19
N ARG A 10 0.04 3.44 -22.88
CA ARG A 10 0.07 2.06 -23.37
C ARG A 10 -1.12 1.24 -22.88
N PHE A 11 -1.53 1.42 -21.63
CA PHE A 11 -2.66 0.71 -21.03
C PHE A 11 -3.98 1.04 -21.74
N ARG A 12 -4.17 2.31 -22.14
CA ARG A 12 -5.32 2.75 -22.93
C ARG A 12 -5.25 2.22 -24.36
N ASP A 13 -4.10 2.32 -25.02
CA ASP A 13 -3.90 1.84 -26.40
C ASP A 13 -4.22 0.34 -26.56
N LEU A 14 -3.93 -0.45 -25.52
CA LEU A 14 -4.20 -1.88 -25.49
C LEU A 14 -5.62 -2.23 -25.06
N ALA A 15 -6.46 -1.26 -24.69
CA ALA A 15 -7.76 -1.47 -24.05
C ALA A 15 -7.67 -2.47 -22.86
N ALA A 16 -6.55 -2.41 -22.12
CA ALA A 16 -6.24 -3.38 -21.07
C ALA A 16 -7.29 -3.35 -19.94
N GLY A 17 -7.81 -2.16 -19.61
CA GLY A 17 -8.87 -1.99 -18.62
C GLY A 17 -10.17 -2.70 -18.99
N ASP A 18 -10.58 -2.66 -20.26
CA ASP A 18 -11.80 -3.34 -20.72
C ASP A 18 -11.62 -4.86 -20.68
N THR A 19 -10.43 -5.34 -21.04
CA THR A 19 -10.06 -6.75 -20.93
C THR A 19 -10.12 -7.23 -19.48
N LEU A 20 -9.52 -6.48 -18.54
CA LEU A 20 -9.54 -6.82 -17.12
C LEU A 20 -10.97 -6.84 -16.56
N ARG A 21 -11.82 -5.85 -16.92
CA ARG A 21 -13.22 -5.82 -16.48
C ARG A 21 -14.02 -6.99 -17.04
N SER A 22 -13.84 -7.35 -18.32
CA SER A 22 -14.52 -8.50 -18.92
C SER A 22 -14.13 -9.82 -18.23
N ILE A 23 -12.84 -10.00 -17.94
CA ILE A 23 -12.34 -11.19 -17.22
C ILE A 23 -12.91 -11.23 -15.80
N TYR A 24 -12.87 -10.10 -15.09
CA TYR A 24 -13.45 -9.99 -13.77
C TYR A 24 -14.93 -10.38 -13.76
N GLN A 25 -15.74 -9.85 -14.69
CA GLN A 25 -17.18 -10.16 -14.75
C GLN A 25 -17.46 -11.65 -14.96
N ALA A 26 -16.60 -12.35 -15.71
CA ALA A 26 -16.72 -13.79 -15.92
C ALA A 26 -16.34 -14.58 -14.66
N LEU A 27 -15.26 -14.21 -13.97
CA LEU A 27 -14.76 -14.91 -12.77
C LEU A 27 -15.58 -14.60 -11.51
N ALA A 28 -16.10 -13.38 -11.37
CA ALA A 28 -16.80 -12.92 -10.18
C ALA A 28 -18.14 -13.62 -9.91
N GLN A 29 -18.63 -14.45 -10.85
CA GLN A 29 -19.83 -15.27 -10.66
C GLN A 29 -19.62 -16.38 -9.63
N ASP A 30 -18.39 -16.86 -9.46
CA ASP A 30 -18.04 -17.83 -8.42
C ASP A 30 -17.30 -17.12 -7.27
N PRO A 31 -17.85 -17.12 -6.04
CA PRO A 31 -17.24 -16.44 -4.89
C PRO A 31 -15.87 -17.01 -4.51
N ASN A 32 -15.48 -18.21 -4.99
CA ASN A 32 -14.19 -18.83 -4.69
C ASN A 32 -13.10 -18.53 -5.73
N SER A 33 -13.43 -17.81 -6.81
CA SER A 33 -12.51 -17.63 -7.94
C SER A 33 -11.44 -16.55 -7.73
N LEU A 34 -11.70 -15.52 -6.90
CA LEU A 34 -10.81 -14.38 -6.70
C LEU A 34 -10.69 -14.08 -5.19
N ALA A 35 -9.72 -14.71 -4.53
CA ALA A 35 -9.50 -14.54 -3.09
C ALA A 35 -8.92 -13.15 -2.76
N ASN A 36 -7.97 -12.69 -3.58
CA ASN A 36 -7.36 -11.38 -3.51
C ASN A 36 -7.46 -10.71 -4.89
N LEU A 37 -8.61 -10.10 -5.18
CA LEU A 37 -8.94 -9.53 -6.51
C LEU A 37 -7.78 -8.73 -7.14
N ASP A 38 -7.13 -7.88 -6.35
CA ASP A 38 -6.07 -6.98 -6.80
C ASP A 38 -4.76 -7.69 -7.15
N GLN A 39 -4.55 -8.93 -6.69
CA GLN A 39 -3.41 -9.79 -7.04
C GLN A 39 -3.80 -10.82 -8.09
N ASP A 40 -4.91 -11.52 -7.86
CA ASP A 40 -5.34 -12.67 -8.64
C ASP A 40 -5.74 -12.26 -10.04
N LEU A 41 -6.46 -11.14 -10.21
CA LEU A 41 -6.92 -10.71 -11.53
C LEU A 41 -5.76 -10.34 -12.48
N PRO A 42 -4.79 -9.48 -12.10
CA PRO A 42 -3.61 -9.25 -12.93
C PRO A 42 -2.81 -10.54 -13.20
N ASN A 43 -2.61 -11.38 -12.18
CA ASN A 43 -1.86 -12.64 -12.32
C ASN A 43 -2.54 -13.60 -13.31
N TYR A 44 -3.86 -13.74 -13.25
CA TYR A 44 -4.63 -14.55 -14.18
C TYR A 44 -4.61 -13.98 -15.60
N ALA A 45 -4.76 -12.66 -15.73
CA ALA A 45 -4.87 -11.98 -17.01
C ALA A 45 -3.53 -11.75 -17.73
N GLN A 46 -2.39 -12.12 -17.14
CA GLN A 46 -1.04 -11.78 -17.65
C GLN A 46 -0.77 -12.21 -19.10
N HIS A 47 -1.43 -13.27 -19.57
CA HIS A 47 -1.32 -13.75 -20.95
C HIS A 47 -2.05 -12.86 -21.98
N ARG A 48 -2.98 -12.02 -21.53
CA ARG A 48 -3.75 -11.08 -22.36
C ARG A 48 -3.36 -9.62 -22.11
N VAL A 49 -3.00 -9.29 -20.87
CA VAL A 49 -2.51 -7.99 -20.45
C VAL A 49 -1.09 -8.19 -19.92
N PRO A 50 -0.04 -7.92 -20.72
CA PRO A 50 1.33 -8.23 -20.34
C PRO A 50 1.75 -7.55 -19.03
N ILE A 51 2.48 -8.30 -18.19
CA ILE A 51 3.12 -7.80 -16.97
C ILE A 51 4.63 -7.84 -17.17
N HIS A 52 5.29 -6.73 -16.86
CA HIS A 52 6.75 -6.62 -16.87
C HIS A 52 7.26 -6.63 -15.43
N SER A 53 8.18 -7.54 -15.13
CA SER A 53 8.73 -7.68 -13.78
C SER A 53 9.65 -6.50 -13.45
N LEU A 54 9.45 -5.93 -12.26
CA LEU A 54 10.40 -5.00 -11.65
C LEU A 54 11.58 -5.77 -11.05
N ASP A 55 12.71 -5.08 -10.87
CA ASP A 55 13.84 -5.59 -10.08
C ASP A 55 13.36 -5.96 -8.66
N PRO A 56 13.74 -7.14 -8.11
CA PRO A 56 13.33 -7.55 -6.77
C PRO A 56 13.67 -6.55 -5.65
N ALA A 57 14.70 -5.72 -5.82
CA ALA A 57 15.05 -4.66 -4.88
C ALA A 57 13.92 -3.64 -4.67
N TRP A 58 12.95 -3.54 -5.58
CA TRP A 58 11.83 -2.62 -5.45
C TRP A 58 10.85 -2.96 -4.33
N LEU A 59 10.78 -4.21 -3.87
CA LEU A 59 9.83 -4.62 -2.85
C LEU A 59 10.47 -5.66 -1.91
N TRP A 60 10.57 -5.30 -0.64
CA TRP A 60 11.03 -6.22 0.41
C TRP A 60 9.94 -6.41 1.47
N CYS A 61 9.79 -7.62 1.99
CA CYS A 61 8.93 -7.88 3.15
C CYS A 61 9.54 -8.96 4.05
N GLU A 62 9.44 -8.79 5.36
CA GLU A 62 10.17 -9.62 6.33
C GLU A 62 9.79 -11.10 6.29
N THR A 63 8.53 -11.40 5.95
CA THR A 63 8.04 -12.79 5.97
C THR A 63 8.62 -13.62 4.82
N TRP A 64 8.85 -13.01 3.64
CA TRP A 64 9.18 -13.73 2.41
C TRP A 64 10.56 -13.39 1.85
N CYS A 65 11.22 -12.35 2.34
CA CYS A 65 12.54 -11.92 1.90
C CYS A 65 13.60 -12.16 2.98
N GLY A 66 14.82 -12.51 2.57
CA GLY A 66 15.93 -12.67 3.51
C GLY A 66 16.40 -11.33 4.08
N ASN A 67 16.84 -11.32 5.34
CA ASN A 67 17.39 -10.11 5.97
C ASN A 67 18.63 -9.55 5.24
N ALA A 68 19.39 -10.40 4.53
CA ALA A 68 20.56 -9.99 3.76
C ALA A 68 20.21 -9.09 2.56
N SER A 69 18.99 -9.16 2.01
CA SER A 69 18.57 -8.29 0.89
C SER A 69 17.96 -6.97 1.36
N ARG A 70 17.63 -6.83 2.64
CA ARG A 70 17.00 -5.63 3.20
C ARG A 70 17.80 -4.34 2.93
N PRO A 71 19.14 -4.29 3.04
CA PRO A 71 19.91 -3.07 2.76
C PRO A 71 19.80 -2.57 1.32
N GLN A 72 19.40 -3.44 0.38
CA GLN A 72 19.22 -3.10 -1.03
C GLN A 72 17.77 -2.72 -1.36
N ALA A 73 16.85 -2.89 -0.40
CA ALA A 73 15.44 -2.63 -0.59
C ALA A 73 15.17 -1.14 -0.81
N LYS A 74 14.38 -0.84 -1.85
CA LYS A 74 13.91 0.51 -2.16
C LYS A 74 12.57 0.84 -1.51
N THR A 75 11.75 -0.18 -1.28
CA THR A 75 10.51 -0.06 -0.51
C THR A 75 10.33 -1.30 0.37
N ILE A 76 9.60 -1.12 1.47
CA ILE A 76 9.30 -2.18 2.43
C ILE A 76 7.78 -2.29 2.57
N ASP A 77 7.23 -3.47 2.28
CA ASP A 77 5.85 -3.80 2.60
C ASP A 77 5.78 -4.49 3.97
N LEU A 78 4.90 -3.99 4.83
CA LEU A 78 4.56 -4.61 6.11
C LEU A 78 3.50 -5.69 5.87
N CYS A 79 3.91 -6.75 5.17
CA CYS A 79 3.05 -7.87 4.79
C CYS A 79 2.52 -8.61 6.02
N ASN A 80 1.36 -9.26 5.89
CA ASN A 80 0.84 -10.11 6.96
C ASN A 80 1.74 -11.33 7.16
N ASN A 81 2.01 -11.69 8.41
CA ASN A 81 2.78 -12.88 8.76
C ASN A 81 1.80 -14.04 9.09
N PRO A 82 1.89 -15.21 8.42
CA PRO A 82 1.02 -16.34 8.72
C PRO A 82 1.42 -17.06 10.03
N HIS A 83 2.64 -16.88 10.52
CA HIS A 83 3.18 -17.53 11.71
C HIS A 83 3.03 -16.71 12.99
N THR A 84 2.84 -15.40 12.89
CA THR A 84 2.71 -14.50 14.05
C THR A 84 1.47 -13.61 13.92
N LYS A 85 1.07 -12.99 15.04
CA LYS A 85 -0.03 -12.00 15.10
C LYS A 85 0.47 -10.63 15.52
N GLU A 86 1.75 -10.33 15.24
CA GLU A 86 2.33 -9.02 15.54
C GLU A 86 1.51 -7.92 14.83
N PRO A 87 1.02 -6.91 15.57
CA PRO A 87 0.33 -5.77 14.97
C PRO A 87 1.25 -4.97 14.05
N LYS A 88 0.70 -4.43 12.95
CA LYS A 88 1.46 -3.63 11.97
C LYS A 88 2.23 -2.46 12.59
N LEU A 89 1.70 -1.81 13.65
CA LEU A 89 2.38 -0.71 14.33
C LEU A 89 3.64 -1.16 15.08
N GLU A 90 3.62 -2.35 15.68
CA GLU A 90 4.81 -2.91 16.34
C GLU A 90 5.85 -3.31 15.30
N GLY A 91 5.41 -3.99 14.24
CA GLY A 91 6.25 -4.34 13.10
C GLY A 91 6.89 -3.10 12.46
N ALA A 92 6.14 -2.01 12.27
CA ALA A 92 6.66 -0.78 11.69
C ALA A 92 7.82 -0.19 12.50
N ARG A 93 7.66 -0.04 13.82
CA ARG A 93 8.70 0.49 14.73
C ARG A 93 9.95 -0.39 14.77
N ARG A 94 9.77 -1.71 14.69
CA ARG A 94 10.87 -2.69 14.76
C ARG A 94 11.60 -2.82 13.43
N ILE A 95 10.86 -2.84 12.31
CA ILE A 95 11.41 -3.07 10.97
C ILE A 95 11.95 -1.78 10.38
N ILE A 96 11.30 -0.63 10.55
CA ILE A 96 11.65 0.61 9.86
C ILE A 96 12.22 1.59 10.89
N GLY A 97 13.53 1.85 10.82
CA GLY A 97 14.26 2.60 11.86
C GLY A 97 13.82 4.07 11.95
N GLU A 98 13.43 4.65 10.83
CA GLU A 98 12.96 6.03 10.72
C GLU A 98 11.48 6.22 11.04
N TRP A 99 10.71 5.14 11.24
CA TRP A 99 9.25 5.22 11.36
C TRP A 99 8.79 6.08 12.51
N SER A 100 9.38 5.93 13.71
CA SER A 100 8.99 6.71 14.88
C SER A 100 9.25 8.20 14.68
N ALA A 101 10.39 8.57 14.08
CA ALA A 101 10.72 9.97 13.83
C ALA A 101 9.75 10.62 12.83
N LEU A 102 9.36 9.90 11.78
CA LEU A 102 8.36 10.35 10.80
C LEU A 102 6.97 10.47 11.45
N ASN A 103 6.59 9.53 12.30
CA ASN A 103 5.33 9.59 13.05
C ASN A 103 5.31 10.83 13.96
N ASP A 104 6.38 11.07 14.72
CA ASP A 104 6.50 12.23 15.60
C ASP A 104 6.42 13.56 14.81
N GLU A 105 6.94 13.59 13.58
CA GLU A 105 6.83 14.75 12.69
C GLU A 105 5.37 15.04 12.30
N VAL A 106 4.63 14.00 11.91
CA VAL A 106 3.20 14.12 11.56
C VAL A 106 2.37 14.53 12.78
N GLU A 107 2.65 13.97 13.96
CA GLU A 107 1.95 14.32 15.20
C GLU A 107 2.17 15.79 15.59
N ARG A 108 3.42 16.27 15.54
CA ARG A 108 3.70 17.70 15.79
C ARG A 108 2.97 18.61 14.81
N PHE A 109 2.97 18.25 13.54
CA PHE A 109 2.28 19.04 12.53
C PHE A 109 0.75 19.05 12.75
N ALA A 110 0.16 17.91 13.13
CA ALA A 110 -1.26 17.81 13.45
C ALA A 110 -1.63 18.73 14.64
N ASP A 111 -0.82 18.73 15.70
CA ASP A 111 -1.00 19.62 16.86
C ASP A 111 -0.92 21.10 16.47
N GLU A 112 0.01 21.48 15.59
CA GLU A 112 0.15 22.85 15.10
C GLU A 112 -1.08 23.31 14.32
N VAL A 113 -1.59 22.46 13.42
CA VAL A 113 -2.80 22.73 12.63
C VAL A 113 -4.02 22.87 13.54
N GLU A 114 -4.17 21.98 14.53
CA GLU A 114 -5.29 22.04 15.47
C GLU A 114 -5.26 23.31 16.32
N ARG A 115 -4.09 23.69 16.85
CA ARG A 115 -3.92 24.95 17.59
C ARG A 115 -4.26 26.16 16.72
N ALA A 116 -3.78 26.20 15.48
CA ALA A 116 -4.07 27.28 14.56
C ALA A 116 -5.57 27.38 14.24
N HIS A 117 -6.28 26.24 14.14
CA HIS A 117 -7.72 26.20 13.95
C HIS A 117 -8.47 26.79 15.16
N ARG A 118 -8.14 26.35 16.38
CA ARG A 118 -8.76 26.87 17.62
C ARG A 118 -8.55 28.38 17.80
N LEU A 119 -7.40 28.91 17.36
CA LEU A 119 -7.12 30.35 17.42
C LEU A 119 -7.90 31.17 16.38
N ARG A 120 -8.40 30.55 15.31
CA ARG A 120 -9.18 31.20 14.25
C ARG A 120 -10.70 31.14 14.46
N ASP A 121 -11.20 30.27 15.33
CA ASP A 121 -12.62 30.15 15.64
C ASP A 121 -13.00 30.96 16.91
N PRO A 122 -13.76 32.07 16.78
CA PRO A 122 -14.12 32.92 17.92
C PRO A 122 -15.05 32.23 18.93
N ASP A 123 -15.78 31.18 18.53
CA ASP A 123 -16.72 30.48 19.42
C ASP A 123 -16.02 29.46 20.33
N ASP A 124 -14.86 28.95 19.93
CA ASP A 124 -14.06 28.00 20.73
C ASP A 124 -13.25 28.71 21.83
N GLN A 125 -12.88 29.98 21.61
CA GLN A 125 -12.23 30.82 22.63
C GLN A 125 -13.11 31.07 23.87
N ARG A 126 -14.44 31.01 23.74
CA ARG A 126 -15.38 31.25 24.85
C ARG A 126 -15.65 30.02 25.73
N ARG A 127 -15.27 28.81 25.27
CA ARG A 127 -15.51 27.55 25.99
C ARG A 127 -14.32 27.06 26.82
N ALA A 128 -13.17 27.74 26.71
CA ALA A 128 -11.94 27.43 27.44
C ALA A 128 -11.75 28.21 28.76
N ILE A 129 -12.77 28.94 29.22
CA ILE A 129 -12.85 29.62 30.53
C ILE A 129 -13.93 28.90 31.35
#